data_AF-A0A3D5JXK0-F1
#
_entry.id   AF-A0A3D5JXK0-F1
#
_cell.length_a   1.000
_cell.length_b   1.000
_cell.length_c   1.000
_cell.angle_alpha   90.00
_cell.angle_beta   90.00
_cell.angle_gamma   90.00
#
_symmetry.space_group_name_H-M   'P 1'
#
loop_
_entity.id
_entity.type
_entity.pdbx_description
1 polymer ?
#
loop_
_entity_poly.entity_id
_entity_poly.type
_entity_poly.pdbx_seq_one_letter_code
_entity_poly.pdbx_strand_id
1 'polypeptide(L)'
;WNPDGLLLTIEVEDDFHHHTNKDATAGDSVKVLFTNDERSRVLGEFAFALSDPFLATDFIYDKDRLTDEDAPQRAGFVEQITGDAAFNVVIRRKQKTIDPSTGTTVYEFWFSPQTFGVAKLKKDLYFGLGVAVVDSDPDAPGLTGWAGWGPESVLFEAKPSEAATVILSGDPDEGDE
;
A
#
# COMPACT_ATOMS: atom_id res chain seq x y z
N TRP A 1 -10.45 -8.76 -8.07
CA TRP A 1 -9.35 -9.37 -8.86
C TRP A 1 -9.94 -9.84 -10.18
N ASN A 2 -9.12 -9.92 -11.23
CA ASN A 2 -9.46 -10.56 -12.49
C ASN A 2 -8.22 -11.35 -12.99
N PRO A 3 -8.25 -12.04 -14.14
CA PRO A 3 -7.10 -12.82 -14.58
C PRO A 3 -5.81 -12.02 -14.78
N ASP A 4 -5.91 -10.71 -14.98
CA ASP A 4 -4.81 -9.80 -15.29
C ASP A 4 -4.30 -9.01 -14.06
N GLY A 5 -4.94 -9.13 -12.90
CA GLY A 5 -4.44 -8.51 -11.68
C GLY A 5 -5.37 -8.44 -10.48
N LEU A 6 -4.76 -8.03 -9.37
CA LEU A 6 -5.39 -7.81 -8.08
C LEU A 6 -5.50 -6.31 -7.82
N LEU A 7 -6.74 -5.81 -7.71
CA LEU A 7 -7.04 -4.49 -7.15
C LEU A 7 -7.03 -4.58 -5.62
N LEU A 8 -6.25 -3.72 -4.96
CA LEU A 8 -6.27 -3.52 -3.51
C LEU A 8 -6.50 -2.04 -3.24
N THR A 9 -7.53 -1.71 -2.45
CA THR A 9 -7.82 -0.34 -2.04
C THR A 9 -7.70 -0.25 -0.52
N ILE A 10 -6.97 0.74 -0.03
CA ILE A 10 -6.79 1.04 1.39
C ILE A 10 -7.24 2.47 1.60
N GLU A 11 -8.26 2.66 2.44
CA GLU A 11 -8.76 3.96 2.85
C GLU A 11 -8.33 4.23 4.29
N VAL A 12 -7.58 5.31 4.49
CA VAL A 12 -7.01 5.70 5.78
C VAL A 12 -7.68 6.99 6.23
N GLU A 13 -8.34 6.94 7.37
CA GLU A 13 -8.75 8.13 8.12
C GLU A 13 -7.61 8.50 9.06
N ASP A 14 -7.24 9.77 9.02
CA ASP A 14 -6.07 10.28 9.72
C ASP A 14 -6.35 11.74 10.11
N ASP A 15 -6.03 12.12 11.33
CA ASP A 15 -6.15 13.48 11.82
C ASP A 15 -5.04 14.38 11.30
N PHE A 16 -3.81 13.93 11.13
CA PHE A 16 -2.73 14.78 10.65
C PHE A 16 -1.79 14.05 9.70
N HIS A 17 -1.74 14.48 8.44
CA HIS A 17 -0.77 13.88 7.51
C HIS A 17 0.61 14.43 7.79
N HIS A 18 1.51 13.58 8.24
CA HIS A 18 2.90 13.91 8.52
C HIS A 18 3.87 13.02 7.76
N HIS A 19 4.86 13.65 7.11
CA HIS A 19 5.94 12.91 6.47
C HIS A 19 7.25 13.72 6.39
N THR A 20 8.37 13.11 6.78
CA THR A 20 9.66 13.83 6.80
C THR A 20 10.39 13.86 5.45
N ASN A 21 9.84 13.19 4.44
CA ASN A 21 10.34 13.10 3.06
C ASN A 21 11.74 12.50 2.90
N LYS A 22 12.17 11.67 3.86
CA LYS A 22 13.46 10.98 3.78
C LYS A 22 13.39 9.71 2.92
N ASP A 23 12.38 8.88 3.17
CA ASP A 23 12.10 7.61 2.50
C ASP A 23 10.62 7.26 2.74
N ALA A 24 10.10 6.19 2.12
CA ALA A 24 8.70 5.79 2.22
C ALA A 24 8.21 5.42 3.63
N THR A 25 9.12 5.25 4.60
CA THR A 25 8.79 4.83 5.97
C THR A 25 8.95 5.94 7.00
N ALA A 26 9.27 7.15 6.53
CA ALA A 26 9.67 8.26 7.37
C ALA A 26 8.49 9.18 7.74
N GLY A 27 7.34 8.58 8.04
CA GLY A 27 6.08 9.23 8.36
C GLY A 27 4.89 8.33 8.08
N ASP A 28 3.74 8.96 7.82
CA ASP A 28 2.52 8.26 7.48
C ASP A 28 2.68 7.49 6.18
N SER A 29 2.44 6.19 6.28
CA SER A 29 2.78 5.27 5.21
C SER A 29 1.91 4.03 5.23
N VAL A 30 1.83 3.39 4.08
CA VAL A 30 1.21 2.08 3.92
C VAL A 30 2.29 1.11 3.49
N LYS A 31 2.46 0.03 4.26
CA LYS A 31 3.30 -1.11 3.88
C LYS A 31 2.43 -2.29 3.48
N VAL A 32 2.84 -2.98 2.42
CA VAL A 32 2.12 -4.15 1.88
C VAL A 32 3.11 -5.31 1.73
N LEU A 33 2.68 -6.50 2.13
CA LEU A 33 3.43 -7.74 1.99
C LEU A 33 2.57 -8.78 1.27
N PHE A 34 3.14 -9.41 0.25
CA PHE A 34 2.62 -10.65 -0.34
C PHE A 34 3.57 -11.81 -0.02
N THR A 35 3.01 -12.98 0.30
CA THR A 35 3.76 -14.22 0.56
C THR A 35 3.21 -15.38 -0.26
N ASN A 36 3.97 -16.47 -0.37
CA ASN A 36 3.41 -17.74 -0.87
C ASN A 36 2.29 -18.26 0.04
N ASP A 37 1.54 -19.25 -0.45
CA ASP A 37 0.45 -19.94 0.26
C ASP A 37 0.90 -20.44 1.64
N GLU A 38 2.06 -21.09 1.71
CA GLU A 38 2.59 -21.61 2.98
C GLU A 38 3.04 -20.52 3.96
N ARG A 39 3.02 -19.23 3.56
CA ARG A 39 3.50 -18.09 4.36
C ARG A 39 4.91 -18.31 4.91
N SER A 40 5.77 -18.85 4.05
CA SER A 40 7.16 -19.17 4.37
C SER A 40 8.15 -18.36 3.54
N ARG A 41 7.68 -17.68 2.48
CA ARG A 41 8.49 -16.91 1.54
C ARG A 41 7.79 -15.62 1.16
N VAL A 42 8.51 -14.51 1.22
CA VAL A 42 8.10 -13.21 0.68
C VAL A 42 8.04 -13.28 -0.85
N LEU A 43 6.94 -12.83 -1.44
CA LEU A 43 6.80 -12.66 -2.89
C LEU A 43 6.96 -11.19 -3.30
N GLY A 44 6.53 -10.26 -2.44
CA GLY A 44 6.74 -8.85 -2.63
C GLY A 44 6.54 -8.08 -1.33
N GLU A 45 7.39 -7.09 -1.07
CA GLU A 45 7.29 -6.19 0.07
C GLU A 45 7.40 -4.75 -0.44
N PHE A 46 6.49 -3.89 0.01
CA PHE A 46 6.34 -2.54 -0.52
C PHE A 46 6.08 -1.53 0.59
N ALA A 47 6.50 -0.29 0.38
CA ALA A 47 6.16 0.86 1.21
C ALA A 47 5.73 2.04 0.33
N PHE A 48 4.69 2.74 0.75
CA PHE A 48 4.07 3.83 0.01
C PHE A 48 3.76 4.99 0.94
N ALA A 49 4.11 6.21 0.55
CA ALA A 49 3.81 7.40 1.32
C ALA A 49 3.50 8.59 0.40
N LEU A 50 2.70 9.53 0.90
CA LEU A 50 2.49 10.83 0.27
C LEU A 50 3.44 11.83 0.95
N SER A 51 4.09 12.71 0.17
CA SER A 51 4.97 13.72 0.74
C SER A 51 4.19 14.73 1.59
N ASP A 52 4.89 15.37 2.54
CA ASP A 52 4.38 16.49 3.32
C ASP A 52 5.29 17.73 3.16
N PRO A 53 4.77 18.89 2.72
CA PRO A 53 3.39 19.10 2.26
C PRO A 53 3.10 18.31 0.98
N PHE A 54 1.86 17.86 0.83
CA PHE A 54 1.36 17.35 -0.44
C PHE A 54 0.93 18.53 -1.35
N LEU A 55 0.90 18.30 -2.66
CA LEU A 55 0.75 19.37 -3.66
C LEU A 55 -0.66 19.99 -3.69
N ALA A 56 -1.69 19.16 -3.51
CA ALA A 56 -3.10 19.51 -3.57
C ALA A 56 -4.00 18.44 -2.91
N THR A 57 -5.11 18.87 -2.32
CA THR A 57 -6.18 17.98 -1.86
C THR A 57 -7.04 17.51 -3.03
N ASP A 58 -7.61 16.32 -2.92
CA ASP A 58 -8.46 15.64 -3.92
C ASP A 58 -7.82 15.50 -5.31
N PHE A 59 -6.48 15.53 -5.35
CA PHE A 59 -5.67 15.33 -6.54
C PHE A 59 -5.20 13.87 -6.61
N ILE A 60 -5.20 13.29 -7.82
CA ILE A 60 -4.71 11.93 -8.05
C ILE A 60 -3.21 11.98 -8.28
N TYR A 61 -2.46 11.37 -7.37
CA TYR A 61 -1.03 11.17 -7.49
C TYR A 61 -0.77 9.78 -8.06
N ASP A 62 -0.52 9.70 -9.36
CA ASP A 62 -0.15 8.45 -10.02
C ASP A 62 1.31 8.05 -9.73
N LYS A 63 1.65 6.80 -10.05
CA LYS A 63 2.98 6.24 -9.82
C LYS A 63 4.09 7.10 -10.43
N ASP A 64 3.94 7.55 -11.68
CA ASP A 64 4.96 8.35 -12.36
C ASP A 64 5.27 9.62 -11.56
N ARG A 65 4.23 10.34 -11.11
CA ARG A 65 4.38 11.53 -10.29
C ARG A 65 4.95 11.23 -8.90
N LEU A 66 4.54 10.12 -8.27
CA LEU A 66 5.06 9.70 -6.97
C LEU A 66 6.54 9.30 -7.04
N THR A 67 7.04 8.90 -8.21
CA THR A 67 8.44 8.50 -8.43
C THR A 67 9.30 9.55 -9.14
N ASP A 68 8.75 10.71 -9.49
CA ASP A 68 9.49 11.78 -10.17
C ASP A 68 10.47 12.47 -9.19
N GLU A 69 11.74 12.08 -9.28
CA GLU A 69 12.83 12.66 -8.47
C GLU A 69 13.34 14.00 -9.01
N ASP A 70 13.01 14.34 -10.26
CA ASP A 70 13.40 15.61 -10.90
C ASP A 70 12.37 16.72 -10.65
N ALA A 71 11.17 16.37 -10.15
CA ALA A 71 10.14 17.33 -9.79
C ALA A 71 10.66 18.34 -8.74
N PRO A 72 10.32 19.64 -8.85
CA PRO A 72 10.71 20.66 -7.86
C PRO A 72 10.27 20.31 -6.43
N GLN A 73 9.19 19.56 -6.30
CA GLN A 73 8.70 18.99 -5.07
C GLN A 73 8.24 17.56 -5.36
N ARG A 74 8.89 16.61 -4.68
CA ARG A 74 8.54 15.19 -4.75
C ARG A 74 7.13 14.97 -4.24
N ALA A 75 6.29 14.25 -4.99
CA ALA A 75 4.89 14.06 -4.63
C ALA A 75 4.67 12.96 -3.58
N GLY A 76 5.55 11.96 -3.52
CA GLY A 76 5.48 10.89 -2.54
C GLY A 76 6.60 9.88 -2.72
N PHE A 77 6.37 8.68 -2.22
CA PHE A 77 7.34 7.60 -2.20
C PHE A 77 6.65 6.29 -2.57
N VAL A 78 7.30 5.54 -3.46
CA VAL A 78 6.88 4.22 -3.91
C VAL A 78 8.11 3.34 -3.89
N GLU A 79 8.20 2.48 -2.89
CA GLU A 79 9.34 1.62 -2.69
C GLU A 79 8.92 0.15 -2.78
N GLN A 80 9.66 -0.59 -3.59
CA GLN A 80 9.60 -2.04 -3.61
C GLN A 80 10.85 -2.58 -2.93
N ILE A 81 10.66 -3.07 -1.71
CA ILE A 81 11.74 -3.51 -0.81
C ILE A 81 12.23 -4.91 -1.22
N THR A 82 11.27 -5.81 -1.50
CA THR A 82 11.55 -7.19 -1.92
C THR A 82 10.67 -7.56 -3.12
N GLY A 83 11.20 -8.41 -4.01
CA GLY A 83 10.49 -8.93 -5.19
C GLY A 83 10.66 -8.09 -6.45
N ASP A 84 10.03 -8.52 -7.54
CA ASP A 84 10.12 -7.92 -8.88
C ASP A 84 8.74 -7.70 -9.53
N ALA A 85 7.70 -7.60 -8.70
CA ALA A 85 6.33 -7.36 -9.09
C ALA A 85 6.15 -6.13 -10.00
N ALA A 86 5.46 -6.30 -11.12
CA ALA A 86 4.88 -5.19 -11.85
C ALA A 86 3.57 -4.75 -11.18
N PHE A 87 3.48 -3.47 -10.81
CA PHE A 87 2.31 -2.87 -10.19
C PHE A 87 2.14 -1.41 -10.57
N ASN A 88 0.90 -0.92 -10.44
CA ASN A 88 0.57 0.50 -10.44
C ASN A 88 -0.02 0.91 -9.10
N VAL A 89 0.12 2.18 -8.77
CA VAL A 89 -0.48 2.79 -7.58
C VAL A 89 -0.98 4.19 -7.92
N VAL A 90 -2.11 4.55 -7.33
CA VAL A 90 -2.54 5.93 -7.20
C VAL A 90 -2.79 6.25 -5.73
N ILE A 91 -2.43 7.45 -5.31
CA ILE A 91 -2.74 7.98 -3.98
C ILE A 91 -3.63 9.20 -4.16
N ARG A 92 -4.65 9.36 -3.32
CA ARG A 92 -5.46 10.57 -3.27
C ARG A 92 -5.78 10.90 -1.83
N ARG A 93 -5.34 12.07 -1.37
CA ARG A 93 -5.74 12.61 -0.06
C ARG A 93 -6.82 13.67 -0.22
N LYS A 94 -7.88 13.56 0.57
CA LYS A 94 -8.91 14.60 0.75
C LYS A 94 -8.82 15.15 2.17
N GLN A 95 -8.29 16.37 2.31
CA GLN A 95 -8.36 17.10 3.57
C GLN A 95 -9.81 17.54 3.83
N LYS A 96 -10.35 17.21 5.00
CA LYS A 96 -11.74 17.50 5.40
C LYS A 96 -11.82 18.74 6.27
N THR A 97 -11.00 18.84 7.31
CA THR A 97 -10.94 19.98 8.23
C THR A 97 -9.50 20.41 8.47
N ILE A 98 -9.27 21.69 8.81
CA ILE A 98 -7.94 22.22 9.11
C ILE A 98 -7.66 22.21 10.62
N ASP A 99 -8.68 22.52 11.43
CA ASP A 99 -8.58 22.53 12.90
C ASP A 99 -9.91 22.03 13.54
N PRO A 100 -9.92 20.85 14.19
CA PRO A 100 -8.83 19.88 14.19
C PRO A 100 -8.54 19.42 12.75
N SER A 101 -7.29 19.08 12.44
CA SER A 101 -6.99 18.50 11.14
C SER A 101 -7.70 17.15 11.03
N THR A 102 -8.31 16.86 9.88
CA THR A 102 -8.77 15.51 9.51
C THR A 102 -8.72 15.35 8.01
N GLY A 103 -8.42 14.15 7.56
CA GLY A 103 -8.37 13.80 6.15
C GLY A 103 -8.59 12.32 5.89
N THR A 104 -8.88 12.00 4.64
CA THR A 104 -8.87 10.63 4.14
C THR A 104 -7.78 10.50 3.10
N THR A 105 -6.87 9.55 3.24
CA THR A 105 -5.93 9.15 2.19
C THR A 105 -6.36 7.79 1.62
N VAL A 106 -6.64 7.74 0.33
CA VAL A 106 -6.96 6.51 -0.39
C VAL A 106 -5.75 6.09 -1.20
N TYR A 107 -5.31 4.85 -0.99
CA TYR A 107 -4.30 4.17 -1.78
C TYR A 107 -4.99 3.10 -2.61
N GLU A 108 -4.80 3.12 -3.92
CA GLU A 108 -5.36 2.12 -4.82
C GLU A 108 -4.24 1.50 -5.66
N PHE A 109 -4.11 0.18 -5.56
CA PHE A 109 -3.03 -0.60 -6.16
C PHE A 109 -3.58 -1.57 -7.19
N TRP A 110 -2.85 -1.72 -8.28
CA TRP A 110 -3.04 -2.81 -9.24
C TRP A 110 -1.79 -3.68 -9.29
N PHE A 111 -1.85 -4.87 -8.70
CA PHE A 111 -0.75 -5.84 -8.72
C PHE A 111 -0.94 -6.87 -9.84
N SER A 112 0.09 -7.06 -10.67
CA SER A 112 0.06 -8.05 -11.74
C SER A 112 0.16 -9.50 -11.21
N PRO A 113 -0.24 -10.51 -12.00
CA PRO A 113 -0.08 -11.93 -11.67
C PRO A 113 1.37 -12.35 -11.37
N GLN A 114 2.36 -11.64 -11.93
CA GLN A 114 3.79 -11.88 -11.67
C GLN A 114 4.13 -11.77 -10.18
N THR A 115 3.46 -10.89 -9.44
CA THR A 115 3.59 -10.76 -7.98
C THR A 115 3.39 -12.09 -7.27
N PHE A 116 2.54 -12.96 -7.82
CA PHE A 116 2.18 -14.26 -7.25
C PHE A 116 2.91 -15.42 -7.94
N GLY A 117 3.85 -15.13 -8.87
CA GLY A 117 4.59 -16.13 -9.62
C GLY A 117 3.75 -16.91 -10.63
N VAL A 118 2.62 -16.35 -11.08
CA VAL A 118 1.71 -16.99 -12.04
C VAL A 118 1.48 -16.11 -13.27
N ALA A 119 1.12 -16.73 -14.40
CA ALA A 119 0.84 -16.00 -15.64
C ALA A 119 -0.51 -15.27 -15.63
N LYS A 120 -1.50 -15.82 -14.92
CA LYS A 120 -2.83 -15.25 -14.71
C LYS A 120 -3.33 -15.59 -13.31
N LEU A 121 -4.10 -14.69 -12.72
CA LEU A 121 -4.86 -15.02 -11.52
C LEU A 121 -6.02 -15.96 -11.88
N LYS A 122 -6.33 -16.87 -10.97
CA LYS A 122 -7.42 -17.83 -11.12
C LYS A 122 -8.05 -18.11 -9.78
N LYS A 123 -9.27 -18.62 -9.82
CA LYS A 123 -9.96 -19.16 -8.66
C LYS A 123 -9.07 -20.17 -7.93
N ASP A 124 -9.17 -20.19 -6.60
CA ASP A 124 -8.41 -21.04 -5.71
C ASP A 124 -6.89 -20.79 -5.76
N LEU A 125 -6.47 -19.56 -6.08
CA LEU A 125 -5.12 -19.10 -5.79
C LEU A 125 -5.04 -18.65 -4.32
N TYR A 126 -4.05 -19.18 -3.61
CA TYR A 126 -3.80 -18.89 -2.20
C TYR A 126 -2.49 -18.13 -2.06
N PHE A 127 -2.47 -17.14 -1.17
CA PHE A 127 -1.29 -16.37 -0.82
C PHE A 127 -1.45 -15.72 0.56
N GLY A 128 -0.36 -15.23 1.15
CA GLY A 128 -0.43 -14.39 2.34
C GLY A 128 -0.46 -12.91 2.00
N LEU A 129 -1.26 -12.12 2.73
CA LEU A 129 -1.31 -10.67 2.65
C LEU A 129 -1.06 -10.05 4.03
N GLY A 130 -0.12 -9.11 4.07
CA GLY A 130 0.12 -8.21 5.19
C GLY A 130 -0.12 -6.77 4.76
N VAL A 131 -0.82 -6.00 5.58
CA VAL A 131 -1.02 -4.56 5.40
C VAL A 131 -0.77 -3.88 6.73
N ALA A 132 0.15 -2.92 6.75
CA ALA A 132 0.34 -2.01 7.87
C ALA A 132 0.10 -0.57 7.39
N VAL A 133 -0.72 0.16 8.13
CA VAL A 133 -0.90 1.61 8.00
C VAL A 133 -0.21 2.23 9.20
N VAL A 134 0.82 3.02 8.96
CA VAL A 134 1.62 3.70 9.97
C VAL A 134 1.08 5.12 10.14
N ASP A 135 0.87 5.49 11.39
CA ASP A 135 0.53 6.84 11.85
C ASP A 135 1.72 7.34 12.67
N SER A 136 2.38 8.38 12.15
CA SER A 136 3.67 8.88 12.64
C SER A 136 3.64 10.39 12.83
N ASP A 137 2.65 10.87 13.56
CA ASP A 137 2.51 12.27 13.92
C ASP A 137 3.71 12.86 14.69
N PRO A 138 3.93 14.19 14.64
CA PRO A 138 5.04 14.83 15.34
C PRO A 138 5.05 14.63 16.86
N ASP A 139 3.89 14.44 17.50
CA ASP A 139 3.76 14.17 18.94
C ASP A 139 3.84 12.68 19.30
N ALA A 140 3.75 11.80 18.30
CA ALA A 140 3.99 10.36 18.38
C ALA A 140 4.84 9.88 17.17
N PRO A 141 6.12 10.29 17.07
CA PRO A 141 6.91 10.08 15.86
C PRO A 141 7.40 8.63 15.73
N GLY A 142 7.42 8.14 14.49
CA GLY A 142 7.92 6.82 14.12
C GLY A 142 6.85 5.74 14.21
N LEU A 143 7.26 4.50 14.49
CA LEU A 143 6.38 3.33 14.54
C LEU A 143 5.68 3.22 15.90
N THR A 144 4.93 4.25 16.30
CA THR A 144 4.20 4.28 17.57
C THR A 144 2.69 4.10 17.42
N GLY A 145 2.13 4.42 16.25
CA GLY A 145 0.76 4.12 15.87
C GLY A 145 0.74 3.26 14.60
N TRP A 146 -0.01 2.15 14.62
CA TRP A 146 -0.29 1.40 13.40
C TRP A 146 -1.60 0.63 13.47
N ALA A 147 -2.17 0.37 12.29
CA ALA A 147 -3.32 -0.48 12.08
C ALA A 147 -3.13 -1.33 10.82
N GLY A 148 -4.11 -2.19 10.50
CA GLY A 148 -4.14 -2.93 9.23
C GLY A 148 -4.50 -4.40 9.38
N TRP A 149 -4.16 -5.19 8.36
CA TRP A 149 -4.49 -6.62 8.30
C TRP A 149 -3.21 -7.45 8.36
N GLY A 150 -3.00 -8.16 9.47
CA GLY A 150 -1.71 -8.77 9.77
C GLY A 150 -0.55 -7.77 9.76
N PRO A 151 -0.66 -6.59 10.40
CA PRO A 151 0.32 -5.51 10.25
C PRO A 151 1.72 -5.91 10.73
N GLU A 152 1.82 -6.74 11.77
CA GLU A 152 3.09 -7.25 12.31
C GLU A 152 3.91 -8.02 11.27
N SER A 153 3.25 -8.59 10.24
CA SER A 153 3.93 -9.29 9.16
C SER A 153 4.79 -8.39 8.29
N VAL A 154 4.57 -7.06 8.29
CA VAL A 154 5.27 -6.13 7.39
C VAL A 154 5.77 -4.87 8.09
N LEU A 155 5.31 -4.55 9.31
CA LEU A 155 5.62 -3.28 9.97
C LEU A 155 7.14 -3.02 10.13
N PHE A 156 7.86 -3.95 10.76
CA PHE A 156 9.29 -3.81 11.05
C PHE A 156 10.16 -4.48 9.97
N GLU A 157 10.03 -5.80 9.88
CA GLU A 157 10.69 -6.67 8.91
C GLU A 157 9.64 -7.64 8.38
N ALA A 158 9.78 -8.08 7.13
CA ALA A 158 8.85 -9.05 6.57
C ALA A 158 8.88 -10.37 7.36
N LYS A 159 7.75 -10.73 7.96
CA LYS A 159 7.50 -11.99 8.66
C LYS A 159 6.35 -12.73 7.99
N PRO A 160 6.64 -13.53 6.94
CA PRO A 160 5.60 -14.20 6.16
C PRO A 160 4.59 -14.98 6.99
N SER A 161 5.04 -15.64 8.06
CA SER A 161 4.21 -16.46 8.95
C SER A 161 3.11 -15.69 9.68
N GLU A 162 3.22 -14.37 9.78
CA GLU A 162 2.24 -13.50 10.44
C GLU A 162 1.23 -12.89 9.45
N ALA A 163 1.41 -13.12 8.14
CA ALA A 163 0.49 -12.64 7.11
C ALA A 163 -0.86 -13.37 7.17
N ALA A 164 -1.94 -12.67 6.80
CA ALA A 164 -3.25 -13.28 6.71
C ALA A 164 -3.36 -14.14 5.43
N THR A 165 -4.10 -15.26 5.47
CA THR A 165 -4.38 -16.04 4.25
C THR A 165 -5.43 -15.33 3.41
N VAL A 166 -5.16 -15.19 2.12
CA VAL A 166 -6.12 -14.79 1.10
C VAL A 166 -6.36 -15.94 0.14
N ILE A 167 -7.61 -16.13 -0.26
CA ILE A 167 -8.03 -17.09 -1.28
C ILE A 167 -8.81 -16.32 -2.33
N LEU A 168 -8.39 -16.43 -3.60
CA LEU A 168 -9.17 -15.86 -4.70
C LEU A 168 -10.40 -16.74 -4.96
N SER A 169 -11.57 -16.25 -4.58
CA SER A 169 -12.86 -16.89 -4.84
C SER A 169 -13.63 -16.18 -5.95
N GLY A 170 -14.57 -16.90 -6.58
CA GLY A 170 -15.37 -16.41 -7.70
C GLY A 170 -14.73 -16.73 -9.05
N ASP A 171 -15.47 -16.48 -10.14
CA ASP A 171 -14.96 -16.53 -11.51
C ASP A 171 -15.11 -15.13 -12.13
N PRO A 172 -14.02 -14.37 -12.33
CA PRO A 172 -14.09 -13.03 -12.90
C PRO A 172 -14.44 -13.03 -14.40
N ASP A 173 -14.42 -14.21 -15.06
CA ASP A 173 -14.86 -14.38 -16.44
C ASP A 173 -16.36 -14.74 -16.53
N GLU A 174 -17.00 -15.14 -15.42
CA GLU A 174 -18.46 -15.18 -15.29
C GLU A 174 -18.96 -13.74 -15.07
N GLY A 175 -19.19 -13.02 -16.17
CA GLY A 175 -19.91 -11.74 -16.12
C GLY A 175 -21.27 -11.90 -15.43
N ASP A 176 -21.75 -10.81 -14.81
CA ASP A 176 -23.05 -10.75 -14.14
C ASP A 176 -24.17 -11.39 -15.00
N GLU A 177 -24.59 -12.61 -14.66
CA GLU A 177 -25.84 -13.21 -15.15
C GLU A 177 -27.06 -12.65 -14.39
#